data_AF-A0A7C8ZHX0-F1
#
_entry.id   AF-A0A7C8ZHX0-F1
#
_cell.length_a   1.000
_cell.length_b   1.000
_cell.length_c   1.000
_cell.angle_alpha   90.00
_cell.angle_beta   90.00
_cell.angle_gamma   90.00
#
_symmetry.space_group_name_H-M   'P 1'
#
loop_
_entity.id
_entity.type
_entity.pdbx_description
1 polymer ?
#
loop_
_entity_poly.entity_id
_entity_poly.type
_entity_poly.pdbx_seq_one_letter_code
_entity_poly.pdbx_strand_id
1 'polypeptide(L)'
;MADQEGIKVISECFVRPEHAVAATKNPFYLGPVDLVFLSVDPIQKGLLFPHQNSSTRPEISCVVERLKRSLALALVHFYPLAGRFETTRYEDEHACWIFLDCTK
;
A
#
# COMPACT_ATOMS: atom_id res chain seq x y z
N MET A 1 -18.71 -18.55 30.34
CA MET A 1 -17.83 -18.76 29.17
C MET A 1 -17.85 -17.44 28.41
N ALA A 2 -16.84 -16.58 28.63
CA ALA A 2 -16.83 -15.25 28.06
C ALA A 2 -16.59 -15.36 26.55
N ASP A 3 -17.50 -14.80 25.76
CA ASP A 3 -17.34 -14.66 24.33
C ASP A 3 -16.11 -13.79 24.09
N GLN A 4 -15.08 -14.36 23.50
CA GLN A 4 -13.83 -13.66 23.23
C GLN A 4 -14.10 -12.79 22.00
N GLU A 5 -14.47 -11.52 22.21
CA GLU A 5 -14.69 -10.53 21.15
C GLU A 5 -13.43 -10.42 20.29
N GLY A 6 -13.40 -11.17 19.19
CA GLY A 6 -12.32 -11.16 18.21
C GLY A 6 -12.45 -9.98 17.26
N ILE A 7 -11.32 -9.56 16.69
CA ILE A 7 -11.29 -8.58 15.61
C ILE A 7 -12.02 -9.18 14.40
N LYS A 8 -13.05 -8.50 13.90
CA LYS A 8 -13.76 -8.87 12.67
C LYS A 8 -13.28 -8.03 11.49
N VAL A 9 -12.79 -8.69 10.45
CA VAL A 9 -12.51 -8.04 9.16
C VAL A 9 -13.83 -7.69 8.48
N ILE A 10 -14.00 -6.42 8.12
CA ILE A 10 -15.23 -5.90 7.51
C ILE A 10 -15.08 -5.57 6.02
N SER A 11 -13.85 -5.39 5.54
CA SER A 11 -13.52 -5.07 4.16
C SER A 11 -12.05 -5.38 3.90
N GLU A 12 -11.76 -5.90 2.71
CA GLU A 12 -10.41 -6.09 2.17
C GLU A 12 -10.47 -5.73 0.68
N CYS A 13 -9.54 -4.92 0.19
CA CYS A 13 -9.51 -4.51 -1.21
C CYS A 13 -8.12 -4.02 -1.64
N PHE A 14 -7.83 -4.14 -2.93
CA PHE A 14 -6.72 -3.44 -3.57
C PHE A 14 -7.18 -2.06 -4.04
N VAL A 15 -6.44 -1.02 -3.66
CA VAL A 15 -6.68 0.35 -4.13
C VAL A 15 -5.60 0.70 -5.15
N ARG A 16 -6.04 1.16 -6.32
CA ARG A 16 -5.17 1.61 -7.42
C ARG A 16 -5.18 3.14 -7.52
N PRO A 17 -4.17 3.75 -8.15
CA PRO A 17 -4.22 5.17 -8.50
C PRO A 17 -5.53 5.51 -9.22
N GLU A 18 -6.13 6.66 -8.91
CA GLU A 18 -7.44 7.05 -9.46
C GLU A 18 -7.43 7.12 -11.00
N HIS A 19 -6.28 7.49 -11.59
CA HIS A 19 -6.08 7.45 -13.03
C HIS A 19 -4.66 6.96 -13.37
N ALA A 20 -4.47 6.56 -14.63
CA ALA A 20 -3.17 6.14 -15.12
C ALA A 20 -2.13 7.27 -14.99
N VAL A 21 -0.91 6.89 -14.62
CA VAL A 21 0.23 7.80 -14.46
C VAL A 21 1.28 7.40 -15.48
N ALA A 22 1.68 8.31 -16.37
CA ALA A 22 2.60 7.96 -17.46
C ALA A 22 3.94 7.38 -16.97
N ALA A 23 4.41 7.82 -15.80
CA ALA A 23 5.65 7.34 -15.18
C ALA A 23 5.61 5.85 -14.80
N THR A 24 4.43 5.25 -14.60
CA THR A 24 4.32 3.83 -14.22
C THR A 24 4.78 2.87 -15.31
N LYS A 25 4.84 3.34 -16.57
CA LYS A 25 5.30 2.53 -17.71
C LYS A 25 6.77 2.14 -17.63
N ASN A 26 7.55 2.82 -16.79
CA ASN A 26 8.95 2.53 -16.58
C ASN A 26 9.15 1.84 -15.23
N PRO A 27 10.10 0.89 -15.14
CA PRO A 27 10.53 0.36 -13.85
C PRO A 27 10.99 1.48 -12.91
N PHE A 28 10.53 1.44 -11.66
CA PHE A 28 11.06 2.32 -10.63
C PHE A 28 12.24 1.63 -9.93
N TYR A 29 13.45 2.09 -10.21
CA TYR A 29 14.69 1.53 -9.67
C TYR A 29 14.98 2.07 -8.27
N LEU A 30 15.47 1.17 -7.41
CA LEU A 30 15.88 1.47 -6.05
C LEU A 30 17.31 2.00 -6.02
N GLY A 31 17.58 2.96 -5.12
CA GLY A 31 18.95 3.39 -4.84
C GLY A 31 19.69 2.34 -4.00
N PRO A 32 21.04 2.41 -3.94
CA PRO A 32 21.83 1.45 -3.16
C PRO A 32 21.44 1.38 -1.67
N VAL A 33 21.06 2.50 -1.07
CA VAL A 33 20.62 2.56 0.33
C VAL A 33 19.25 1.90 0.52
N ASP A 34 18.36 2.02 -0.46
CA ASP A 34 17.02 1.40 -0.43
C ASP A 34 17.12 -0.13 -0.43
N LEU A 35 18.10 -0.70 -1.13
CA LEU A 35 18.33 -2.16 -1.18
C LEU A 35 18.65 -2.75 0.20
N VAL A 36 19.29 -1.99 1.08
CA VAL A 36 19.57 -2.44 2.46
C VAL A 36 18.27 -2.68 3.24
N PHE A 37 17.21 -1.95 2.92
CA PHE A 37 15.91 -2.10 3.57
C PHE A 37 15.10 -3.29 3.08
N LEU A 38 15.50 -3.98 2.00
CA LEU A 38 14.78 -5.16 1.50
C LEU A 38 14.82 -6.34 2.48
N SER A 39 15.82 -6.38 3.36
CA SER A 39 15.95 -7.42 4.40
C SER A 39 15.28 -7.03 5.72
N VAL A 40 14.64 -5.86 5.79
CA VAL A 40 13.99 -5.35 6.99
C VAL A 40 12.51 -5.72 6.95
N ASP A 41 11.96 -6.13 8.10
CA ASP A 41 10.54 -6.44 8.22
C ASP A 41 9.64 -5.23 7.87
N PRO A 42 8.42 -5.47 7.34
CA PRO A 42 7.50 -4.40 7.01
C PRO A 42 7.20 -3.49 8.21
N ILE A 43 7.33 -2.17 8.01
CA ILE A 43 7.05 -1.17 9.04
C ILE A 43 5.54 -1.17 9.35
N GLN A 44 5.18 -1.43 10.61
CA GLN A 44 3.79 -1.40 11.07
C GLN A 44 3.53 -0.14 11.91
N LYS A 45 2.60 0.71 11.47
CA LYS A 45 2.17 1.92 12.19
C LYS A 45 0.64 1.98 12.26
N GLY A 46 0.12 2.40 13.40
CA GLY A 46 -1.32 2.61 13.63
C GLY A 46 -1.62 4.04 14.07
N LEU A 47 -2.81 4.53 13.75
CA LEU A 47 -3.34 5.81 14.21
C LEU A 47 -4.64 5.57 14.98
N LEU A 48 -4.75 6.15 16.16
CA LEU A 48 -5.96 6.12 16.98
C LEU A 48 -6.64 7.48 16.92
N PHE A 49 -7.91 7.49 16.54
CA PHE A 49 -8.74 8.69 16.52
C PHE A 49 -9.74 8.63 17.68
N PRO A 50 -10.02 9.76 18.35
CA PRO A 50 -10.98 9.80 19.44
C PRO A 50 -12.37 9.41 18.94
N HIS A 51 -13.14 8.80 19.85
CA HIS A 51 -14.52 8.43 19.56
C HIS A 51 -15.35 9.70 19.31
N GLN A 52 -16.04 9.75 18.17
CA GLN A 52 -17.00 10.81 17.88
C GLN A 52 -18.32 10.49 18.56
N ASN A 53 -18.99 11.50 19.12
CA ASN A 53 -20.33 11.35 19.69
C ASN A 53 -21.26 10.65 18.68
N SER A 54 -22.12 9.76 19.16
CA SER A 54 -22.96 8.88 18.31
C SER A 54 -23.83 9.63 17.30
N SER A 55 -24.19 10.89 17.59
CA SER A 55 -25.00 11.74 16.72
C SER A 55 -24.27 12.27 15.48
N THR A 56 -22.93 12.27 15.46
CA THR A 56 -22.12 12.80 14.34
C THR A 56 -21.24 11.74 13.67
N ARG A 57 -21.33 10.49 14.13
CA ARG A 57 -20.46 9.42 13.64
C ARG A 57 -20.88 9.01 12.22
N PRO A 58 -19.97 9.05 11.24
CA PRO A 58 -20.26 8.53 9.92
C PRO A 58 -20.43 7.00 9.97
N GLU A 59 -21.30 6.47 9.13
CA GLU A 59 -21.39 5.04 8.91
C GLU A 59 -20.03 4.48 8.48
N ILE A 60 -19.70 3.27 8.95
CA ILE A 60 -18.39 2.66 8.73
C ILE A 60 -18.16 2.40 7.23
N SER A 61 -19.22 2.03 6.50
CA SER A 61 -19.24 1.93 5.04
C SER A 61 -18.78 3.24 4.37
N CYS A 62 -19.31 4.38 4.81
CA CYS A 62 -18.93 5.70 4.32
C CYS A 62 -17.45 6.02 4.64
N VAL A 63 -16.97 5.67 5.82
CA VAL A 63 -15.54 5.82 6.18
C VAL A 63 -14.65 4.99 5.25
N VAL A 64 -14.99 3.72 5.05
CA VAL A 64 -14.25 2.81 4.16
C VAL A 64 -14.19 3.35 2.73
N GLU A 65 -15.32 3.81 2.18
CA GLU A 65 -15.36 4.38 0.82
C GLU A 65 -14.54 5.67 0.71
N ARG A 66 -14.62 6.56 1.72
CA ARG A 66 -13.80 7.78 1.75
C ARG A 66 -12.32 7.47 1.81
N LEU A 67 -11.90 6.48 2.60
CA LEU A 67 -10.50 6.05 2.69
C LEU A 67 -10.00 5.46 1.37
N LYS A 68 -10.79 4.59 0.72
CA LYS A 68 -10.45 4.05 -0.60
C LYS A 68 -10.23 5.17 -1.62
N ARG A 69 -11.16 6.13 -1.68
CA ARG A 69 -11.08 7.25 -2.62
C ARG A 69 -9.90 8.17 -2.33
N SER A 70 -9.69 8.56 -1.07
CA SER A 70 -8.56 9.43 -0.72
C SER A 70 -7.22 8.75 -0.95
N LEU A 71 -7.12 7.44 -0.72
CA LEU A 71 -5.92 6.67 -1.02
C LEU A 71 -5.69 6.57 -2.54
N ALA A 72 -6.72 6.29 -3.35
CA ALA A 72 -6.62 6.26 -4.81
C ALA A 72 -6.11 7.59 -5.39
N LEU A 73 -6.62 8.72 -4.87
CA LEU A 73 -6.16 10.06 -5.21
C LEU A 73 -4.70 10.27 -4.84
N ALA A 74 -4.29 9.90 -3.61
CA ALA A 74 -2.91 10.04 -3.17
C ALA A 74 -1.94 9.18 -4.02
N LEU A 75 -2.35 7.97 -4.39
CA LEU A 75 -1.53 7.04 -5.19
C LEU A 75 -1.26 7.55 -6.61
N VAL A 76 -1.99 8.54 -7.13
CA VAL A 76 -1.59 9.23 -8.37
C VAL A 76 -0.23 9.90 -8.22
N HIS A 77 0.02 10.53 -7.07
CA HIS A 77 1.26 11.24 -6.78
C HIS A 77 2.34 10.32 -6.21
N PHE A 78 1.92 9.32 -5.43
CA PHE A 78 2.79 8.33 -4.78
C PHE A 78 2.70 6.96 -5.44
N TYR A 79 2.68 6.94 -6.78
CA TYR A 79 2.45 5.73 -7.58
C TYR A 79 3.38 4.55 -7.26
N PRO A 80 4.64 4.71 -6.81
CA PRO A 80 5.47 3.56 -6.44
C PRO A 80 4.89 2.74 -5.28
N LEU A 81 4.06 3.34 -4.42
CA LEU A 81 3.39 2.64 -3.31
C LEU A 81 2.29 1.68 -3.77
N ALA A 82 1.80 1.82 -5.01
CA ALA A 82 0.90 0.86 -5.63
C ALA A 82 1.64 -0.24 -6.41
N GLY A 83 2.96 -0.12 -6.56
CA GLY A 83 3.78 -1.05 -7.32
C GLY A 83 4.10 -2.34 -6.54
N ARG A 84 4.73 -3.28 -7.24
CA ARG A 84 5.21 -4.55 -6.67
C ARG A 84 6.70 -4.72 -6.94
N PHE A 85 7.42 -5.27 -5.96
CA PHE A 85 8.82 -5.63 -6.19
C PHE A 85 8.90 -6.77 -7.19
N GLU A 86 9.76 -6.60 -8.17
CA GLU A 86 10.13 -7.61 -9.16
C GLU A 86 11.64 -7.83 -9.09
N THR A 87 12.06 -9.05 -9.41
CA THR A 87 13.48 -9.42 -9.45
C THR A 87 13.80 -10.09 -10.77
N THR A 88 14.76 -9.54 -11.51
CA THR A 88 15.32 -10.14 -12.72
C THR A 88 16.73 -10.62 -12.43
N ARG A 89 17.03 -11.89 -12.75
CA ARG A 89 18.35 -12.50 -12.51
C ARG A 89 19.11 -12.63 -13.83
N TYR A 90 20.40 -12.35 -13.77
CA TYR A 90 21.36 -12.49 -14.86
C TYR A 90 22.40 -13.51 -14.42
N GLU A 91 22.14 -14.78 -14.71
CA GLU A 91 22.94 -15.91 -14.21
C GLU A 91 24.39 -15.85 -14.71
N ASP A 92 24.58 -15.48 -15.98
CA ASP A 92 25.91 -15.35 -16.61
C ASP A 92 26.78 -14.25 -15.98
N GLU A 93 26.16 -13.25 -15.38
CA GLU A 93 26.83 -12.09 -14.77
C GLU A 93 26.90 -12.19 -13.24
N HIS A 94 26.35 -13.26 -12.66
CA HIS A 94 26.14 -13.37 -11.21
C HIS A 94 25.45 -12.14 -10.60
N ALA A 95 24.52 -11.54 -11.33
CA ALA A 95 23.87 -10.27 -10.97
C ALA A 95 22.35 -10.41 -10.92
N CYS A 96 21.68 -9.50 -10.19
CA CYS A 96 20.24 -9.36 -10.23
C CYS A 96 19.81 -7.90 -10.13
N TRP A 97 18.68 -7.57 -10.75
CA TRP A 97 18.03 -6.28 -10.65
C TRP A 97 16.77 -6.40 -9.83
N ILE A 98 16.58 -5.46 -8.91
CA ILE A 98 15.39 -5.33 -8.08
C ILE A 98 14.78 -3.96 -8.36
N PHE A 99 13.51 -3.94 -8.73
CA PHE A 99 12.78 -2.72 -9.08
C PHE A 99 11.30 -2.86 -8.72
N LEU A 100 10.57 -1.75 -8.72
CA LEU A 100 9.12 -1.74 -8.57
C LEU A 100 8.45 -1.70 -9.95
N ASP A 101 7.63 -2.71 -10.25
CA ASP A 101 6.67 -2.67 -11.35
C ASP A 101 5.41 -1.92 -10.88
N CYS A 102 5.22 -0.73 -11.44
CA CYS A 102 4.12 0.17 -11.07
C CYS A 102 2.92 0.07 -12.03
N THR A 103 2.92 -0.89 -12.96
CA THR A 103 1.83 -1.07 -13.96
C THR A 103 0.69 -1.99 -13.50
N LYS A 104 0.86 -2.70 -12.38
CA LYS A 104 -0.03 -3.78 -11.90
C LYS A 104 -1.19 -3.30 -11.02
#